data_AF-A0A9X1XX29-F1
#
_entry.id   AF-A0A9X1XX29-F1
#
_cell.length_a   1.000
_cell.length_b   1.000
_cell.length_c   1.000
_cell.angle_alpha   90.00
_cell.angle_beta   90.00
_cell.angle_gamma   90.00
#
_symmetry.space_group_name_H-M   'P 1'
#
loop_
_entity.id
_entity.type
_entity.pdbx_description
1 polymer ?
#
loop_
_entity_poly.entity_id
_entity_poly.type
_entity_poly.pdbx_seq_one_letter_code
_entity_poly.pdbx_strand_id
1 'polypeptide(L)'
;MIYWVTNTVGSAAQIYYENTHALPPLGYIAVPTALALFKADILPPPREWATRHLNVTRWTSMPRGGHFTAMEEPELMAEDIREFFRPFRTIRPAQFH
;
A
#
# COMPACT_ATOMS: atom_id res chain seq x y z
N MET A 1 11.24 8.05 20.13
CA MET A 1 10.94 9.39 20.68
C MET A 1 9.64 10.00 20.16
N ILE A 2 9.35 10.01 18.86
CA ILE A 2 8.18 10.72 18.28
C ILE A 2 6.88 10.47 19.08
N TYR A 3 6.47 9.22 19.26
CA TYR A 3 5.28 8.87 20.06
C TYR A 3 5.24 9.44 21.49
N TRP A 4 6.41 9.49 22.14
CA TRP A 4 6.54 9.98 23.51
C TRP A 4 6.48 11.51 23.57
N VAL A 5 7.29 12.19 22.77
CA VAL A 5 7.38 13.66 22.79
C VAL A 5 6.10 14.33 22.28
N THR A 6 5.34 13.66 21.41
CA THR A 6 4.04 14.14 20.94
C THR A 6 2.86 13.60 21.75
N ASN A 7 3.09 12.71 22.72
CA ASN A 7 2.07 12.04 23.52
C ASN A 7 0.96 11.36 22.67
N THR A 8 1.35 10.64 21.62
CA THR A 8 0.41 10.09 20.62
C THR A 8 0.19 8.58 20.70
N VAL A 9 0.69 7.90 21.72
CA VAL A 9 0.49 6.44 21.86
C VAL A 9 -1.00 6.08 21.92
N GLY A 10 -1.78 6.81 22.74
CA GLY A 10 -3.22 6.56 22.89
C GLY A 10 -4.01 6.87 21.61
N SER A 11 -3.79 8.02 20.99
CA SER A 11 -4.51 8.41 19.78
C SER A 11 -4.15 7.53 18.56
N ALA A 12 -2.91 7.05 18.45
CA ALA A 12 -2.54 6.11 17.42
C ALA A 12 -3.19 4.73 17.61
N ALA A 13 -3.35 4.27 18.87
CA ALA A 13 -4.01 3.00 19.18
C ALA A 13 -5.53 3.02 18.93
N GLN A 14 -6.17 4.21 18.86
CA GLN A 14 -7.61 4.32 18.63
C GLN A 14 -8.07 3.66 17.32
N ILE A 15 -7.22 3.63 16.28
CA ILE A 15 -7.55 3.03 14.99
C ILE A 15 -7.97 1.56 15.09
N TYR A 16 -7.46 0.81 16.07
CA TYR A 16 -7.84 -0.59 16.29
C TYR A 16 -9.30 -0.72 16.77
N TYR A 17 -9.74 0.19 17.64
CA TYR A 17 -11.14 0.26 18.07
C TYR A 17 -12.05 0.66 16.89
N GLU A 18 -11.69 1.71 16.14
CA GLU A 18 -12.49 2.17 15.00
C GLU A 18 -12.62 1.08 13.92
N ASN A 19 -11.51 0.43 13.57
CA ASN A 19 -11.53 -0.64 12.57
C ASN A 19 -12.40 -1.83 13.03
N THR A 20 -12.45 -2.15 14.32
CA THR A 20 -13.27 -3.26 14.81
C THR A 20 -14.78 -2.96 14.87
N HIS A 21 -15.17 -1.68 14.90
CA HIS A 21 -16.56 -1.25 15.12
C HIS A 21 -17.21 -0.56 13.91
N ALA A 22 -16.40 -0.04 12.97
CA ALA A 22 -16.89 0.85 11.91
C ALA A 22 -16.29 0.56 10.52
N LEU A 23 -15.73 -0.63 10.28
CA LEU A 23 -15.24 -0.98 8.94
C LEU A 23 -16.41 -1.04 7.93
N PRO A 24 -16.40 -0.20 6.87
CA PRO A 24 -17.40 -0.27 5.83
C PRO A 24 -17.25 -1.58 5.03
N PRO A 25 -18.32 -2.05 4.37
CA PRO A 25 -18.23 -3.19 3.48
C PRO A 25 -17.18 -2.94 2.38
N LEU A 26 -16.32 -3.93 2.15
CA LEU A 26 -15.29 -3.87 1.12
C LEU A 26 -15.95 -3.94 -0.26
N GLY A 27 -15.90 -2.85 -1.01
CA GLY A 27 -16.25 -2.80 -2.43
C GLY A 27 -15.06 -3.13 -3.33
N TYR A 28 -15.31 -3.23 -4.64
CA TYR A 28 -14.23 -3.37 -5.62
C TYR A 28 -13.55 -2.01 -5.89
N ILE A 29 -12.22 -1.97 -5.75
CA ILE A 29 -11.41 -0.78 -6.05
C ILE A 29 -10.99 -0.83 -7.52
N ALA A 30 -11.63 -0.01 -8.35
CA ALA A 30 -11.40 0.01 -9.80
C ALA A 30 -10.14 0.77 -10.24
N VAL A 31 -9.56 1.61 -9.38
CA VAL A 31 -8.34 2.35 -9.72
C VAL A 31 -7.13 1.40 -9.80
N PRO A 32 -6.18 1.63 -10.74
CA PRO A 32 -4.99 0.80 -10.86
C PRO A 32 -4.25 0.66 -9.53
N THR A 33 -3.97 -0.59 -9.14
CA THR A 33 -3.37 -0.92 -7.85
C THR A 33 -2.13 -1.79 -8.05
N ALA A 34 -1.03 -1.43 -7.39
CA ALA A 34 0.18 -2.25 -7.32
C ALA A 34 0.30 -2.90 -5.93
N LEU A 35 0.79 -4.14 -5.89
CA LEU A 35 1.18 -4.82 -4.66
C LEU A 35 2.66 -5.21 -4.72
N ALA A 36 3.45 -4.69 -3.78
CA ALA A 36 4.81 -5.10 -3.49
C ALA A 36 4.82 -6.02 -2.26
N LEU A 37 5.16 -7.29 -2.45
CA LEU A 37 5.05 -8.33 -1.42
C LEU A 37 6.43 -8.67 -0.88
N PHE A 38 6.66 -8.33 0.38
CA PHE A 38 7.91 -8.56 1.08
C PHE A 38 7.85 -9.89 1.84
N LYS A 39 8.92 -10.69 1.71
CA LYS A 39 8.92 -12.11 2.11
C LYS A 39 8.68 -12.32 3.61
N ALA A 40 9.16 -11.41 4.46
CA ALA A 40 9.04 -11.49 5.91
C ALA A 40 7.92 -10.61 6.49
N ASP A 41 7.00 -10.12 5.65
CA ASP A 41 5.83 -9.36 6.12
C ASP A 41 4.84 -10.28 6.85
N ILE A 42 4.06 -9.71 7.75
CA ILE A 42 3.21 -10.42 8.73
C ILE A 42 2.07 -11.16 8.02
N LEU A 43 1.46 -10.54 7.01
CA LEU A 43 0.28 -11.10 6.36
C LEU A 43 0.15 -10.63 4.90
N PRO A 44 0.95 -11.18 3.97
CA PRO A 44 0.75 -10.93 2.55
C PRO A 44 -0.63 -11.49 2.12
N PRO A 45 -1.44 -10.72 1.37
CA PRO A 45 -2.78 -11.16 0.98
C PRO A 45 -2.70 -12.32 -0.04
N PRO A 46 -3.62 -13.30 0.03
CA PRO A 46 -3.78 -14.28 -1.04
C PRO A 46 -4.06 -13.59 -2.38
N ARG A 47 -3.48 -14.10 -3.46
CA ARG A 47 -3.60 -13.47 -4.78
C ARG A 47 -5.03 -13.41 -5.27
N GLU A 48 -5.79 -14.48 -5.06
CA GLU A 48 -7.20 -14.59 -5.43
C GLU A 48 -8.07 -13.59 -4.68
N TRP A 49 -7.73 -13.32 -3.42
CA TRP A 49 -8.42 -12.30 -2.64
C TRP A 49 -8.14 -10.91 -3.20
N ALA A 50 -6.86 -10.59 -3.48
CA ALA A 50 -6.47 -9.29 -4.00
C ALA A 50 -7.11 -9.01 -5.37
N THR A 51 -7.07 -9.96 -6.31
CA THR A 51 -7.64 -9.78 -7.66
C THR A 51 -9.17 -9.72 -7.67
N ARG A 52 -9.84 -10.29 -6.67
CA ARG A 52 -11.31 -10.18 -6.53
C ARG A 52 -11.77 -8.80 -6.06
N HIS A 53 -10.94 -8.10 -5.29
CA HIS A 53 -11.32 -6.83 -4.65
C HIS A 53 -10.60 -5.60 -5.24
N LEU A 54 -9.51 -5.80 -5.98
CA LEU A 54 -8.65 -4.72 -6.50
C LEU A 54 -8.39 -4.89 -7.99
N ASN A 55 -8.33 -3.77 -8.72
CA ASN A 55 -7.75 -3.71 -10.06
C ASN A 55 -6.21 -3.80 -9.98
N VAL A 56 -5.69 -5.01 -9.75
CA VAL A 56 -4.25 -5.26 -9.64
C VAL A 56 -3.59 -5.17 -11.01
N THR A 57 -2.81 -4.10 -11.23
CA THR A 57 -2.07 -3.87 -12.48
C THR A 57 -0.59 -4.22 -12.36
N ARG A 58 -0.08 -4.40 -11.13
CA ARG A 58 1.30 -4.80 -10.85
C ARG A 58 1.35 -5.67 -9.60
N TRP A 59 2.06 -6.79 -9.67
CA TRP A 59 2.25 -7.73 -8.57
C TRP A 59 3.74 -8.11 -8.52
N THR A 60 4.43 -7.62 -7.50
CA THR A 60 5.89 -7.78 -7.36
C THR A 60 6.20 -8.60 -6.11
N SER A 61 6.93 -9.69 -6.26
CA SER A 61 7.49 -10.44 -5.13
C SER A 61 8.90 -9.96 -4.85
N MET A 62 9.11 -9.35 -3.69
CA MET A 62 10.39 -8.79 -3.30
C MET A 62 11.33 -9.88 -2.76
N PRO A 63 12.64 -9.81 -3.07
CA PRO A 63 13.58 -10.85 -2.69
C PRO A 63 13.88 -10.91 -1.18
N ARG A 64 13.66 -9.81 -0.45
CA ARG A 64 13.97 -9.63 0.98
C ARG A 64 13.15 -8.47 1.57
N GLY A 65 13.29 -8.25 2.89
CA GLY A 65 12.55 -7.28 3.69
C GLY A 65 11.28 -7.86 4.33
N GLY A 66 10.78 -7.16 5.35
CA GLY A 66 9.63 -7.55 6.16
C GLY A 66 8.57 -6.45 6.28
N HIS A 67 8.00 -6.30 7.47
CA HIS A 67 6.83 -5.44 7.70
C HIS A 67 7.12 -3.94 7.55
N PHE A 68 8.32 -3.49 7.94
CA PHE A 68 8.72 -2.10 7.85
C PHE A 68 9.46 -1.83 6.54
N THR A 69 8.84 -2.22 5.43
CA THR A 69 9.42 -2.28 4.07
C THR A 69 10.22 -1.03 3.69
N ALA A 70 9.67 0.16 3.96
CA ALA A 70 10.31 1.45 3.66
C ALA A 70 11.61 1.69 4.47
N MET A 71 11.69 1.13 5.68
CA MET A 71 12.85 1.28 6.56
C MET A 71 13.87 0.16 6.34
N GLU A 72 13.40 -1.05 6.03
CA GLU A 72 14.24 -2.23 5.83
C GLU A 72 14.88 -2.28 4.44
N GLU A 73 14.12 -1.94 3.40
CA GLU A 73 14.55 -2.04 1.99
C GLU A 73 14.09 -0.81 1.17
N PRO A 74 14.59 0.39 1.50
CA PRO A 74 14.11 1.65 0.93
C PRO A 74 14.26 1.70 -0.59
N GLU A 75 15.36 1.17 -1.15
CA GLU A 75 15.59 1.19 -2.59
C GLU A 75 14.60 0.29 -3.35
N LEU A 76 14.35 -0.92 -2.83
CA LEU A 76 13.40 -1.86 -3.43
C LEU A 76 11.98 -1.27 -3.44
N MET A 77 11.56 -0.67 -2.33
CA MET A 77 10.26 0.00 -2.25
C MET A 77 10.18 1.21 -3.19
N ALA A 78 11.20 2.08 -3.19
CA ALA A 78 11.22 3.27 -4.02
C ALA A 78 11.28 2.95 -5.52
N GLU A 79 11.96 1.88 -5.92
CA GLU A 79 11.97 1.41 -7.31
C GLU A 79 10.59 0.92 -7.74
N ASP A 80 9.92 0.09 -6.94
CA ASP A 80 8.58 -0.41 -7.27
C ASP A 80 7.56 0.72 -7.44
N ILE A 81 7.59 1.70 -6.53
CA ILE A 81 6.77 2.92 -6.63
C ILE A 81 7.07 3.68 -7.92
N ARG A 82 8.35 3.89 -8.24
CA ARG A 82 8.74 4.61 -9.46
C ARG A 82 8.29 3.88 -10.72
N GLU A 83 8.42 2.55 -10.75
CA GLU A 83 7.98 1.73 -11.88
C GLU A 83 6.46 1.77 -12.04
N PHE A 84 5.70 1.64 -10.94
CA PHE A 84 4.25 1.73 -10.98
C PHE A 84 3.77 3.09 -11.50
N PHE A 85 4.38 4.19 -11.06
CA PHE A 85 3.97 5.52 -11.47
C PHE A 85 4.51 5.98 -12.82
N ARG A 86 5.53 5.32 -13.38
CA ARG A 86 6.16 5.74 -14.64
C ARG A 86 5.16 5.92 -15.80
N PRO A 87 4.19 5.01 -16.04
CA PRO A 87 3.18 5.17 -17.09
C PRO A 87 2.19 6.32 -16.85
N PHE A 88 1.98 6.73 -15.59
CA PHE A 88 1.02 7.79 -15.23
C PHE A 88 1.60 9.21 -15.30
N ARG A 89 2.89 9.36 -15.58
CA ARG A 89 3.57 10.68 -15.62
C ARG A 89 3.33 11.48 -16.89
N THR A 90 2.76 10.88 -17.94
CA THR A 90 2.47 11.61 -19.18
C THR A 90 1.24 12.49 -19.00
N ILE A 91 1.47 13.80 -18.93
CA ILE A 91 0.42 14.82 -19.09
C ILE A 91 -0.16 14.63 -20.49
N ARG A 92 -1.43 14.20 -20.59
CA ARG A 92 -2.18 14.28 -21.84
C ARG A 92 -2.38 15.78 -22.10
N PRO A 93 -1.85 16.37 -23.20
CA PRO A 93 -2.22 17.74 -23.53
C PRO A 93 -3.74 17.78 -23.66
N ALA A 94 -4.38 18.76 -23.01
CA ALA A 94 -5.81 18.97 -23.12
C ALA A 94 -6.16 19.14 -24.60
N GLN A 95 -6.84 18.15 -25.18
CA GLN A 95 -7.47 18.29 -26.48
C GLN A 95 -8.69 19.18 -26.25
N PHE A 96 -8.51 20.49 -26.42
CA PHE A 96 -9.63 21.40 -26.61
C PHE A 96 -10.17 21.15 -28.02
N HIS A 97 -11.38 20.58 -28.10
CA HIS A 97 -12.23 20.58 -29.29
C HIS A 97 -13.32 21.63 -29.10
#